data_AF-A0A354ESQ5-F1
#
_entry.id   AF-A0A354ESQ5-F1
#
_cell.length_a   1.000
_cell.length_b   1.000
_cell.length_c   1.000
_cell.angle_alpha   90.00
_cell.angle_beta   90.00
_cell.angle_gamma   90.00
#
_symmetry.space_group_name_H-M   'P 1'
#
loop_
_entity.id
_entity.type
_entity.pdbx_description
1 polymer ?
#
loop_
_entity_poly.entity_id
_entity_poly.type
_entity_poly.pdbx_seq_one_letter_code
_entity_poly.pdbx_strand_id
1 'polypeptide(L)'
;MNADQILPLIFGRLTLEALPLHEPILVVTMIVVALGGVALLGALTYFKLWGYLWKEWFTTVDHKKIGIMYMILGLIMFVRGFADAIMMRIQQAMAFGGSEGYLNAHHYDQIFTAHGVIMIFFVAMPLVTGIMNYVVPLQIGARD
;
A
#
# COMPACT_ATOMS: atom_id res chain seq x y z
N MET A 1 -25.03 -31.45 8.06
CA MET A 1 -24.47 -30.43 7.15
C MET A 1 -23.04 -30.83 6.85
N ASN A 2 -22.70 -31.01 5.57
CA ASN A 2 -21.34 -31.39 5.16
C ASN A 2 -20.43 -30.16 5.08
N ALA A 3 -19.11 -30.36 5.13
CA ALA A 3 -18.12 -29.28 5.05
C ALA A 3 -18.34 -28.37 3.84
N ASP A 4 -18.77 -28.95 2.71
CA ASP A 4 -19.07 -28.23 1.45
C ASP A 4 -20.28 -27.29 1.53
N GLN A 5 -21.14 -27.45 2.54
CA GLN A 5 -22.27 -26.54 2.82
C GLN A 5 -21.94 -25.54 3.93
N ILE A 6 -21.02 -25.87 4.83
CA ILE A 6 -20.61 -25.01 5.94
C ILE A 6 -19.57 -23.98 5.50
N LEU A 7 -18.63 -24.37 4.63
CA LEU A 7 -17.58 -23.50 4.11
C LEU A 7 -18.15 -22.28 3.36
N PRO A 8 -19.13 -22.41 2.44
CA PRO A 8 -19.74 -21.24 1.79
C PRO A 8 -20.60 -20.39 2.74
N LEU A 9 -21.15 -20.98 3.81
CA LEU A 9 -21.96 -20.26 4.80
C LEU A 9 -21.09 -19.35 5.70
N ILE A 10 -19.87 -19.80 6.02
CA ILE A 10 -18.92 -19.06 6.87
C ILE A 10 -18.00 -18.14 6.04
N PHE A 11 -17.52 -18.62 4.89
CA PHE A 11 -16.48 -17.94 4.11
C PHE A 11 -16.98 -17.34 2.78
N GLY A 12 -18.22 -17.62 2.37
CA GLY A 12 -18.78 -17.06 1.13
C GLY A 12 -17.94 -17.42 -0.10
N ARG A 13 -17.53 -16.40 -0.87
CA ARG A 13 -16.68 -16.55 -2.08
C ARG A 13 -15.17 -16.64 -1.77
N LEU A 14 -14.78 -16.58 -0.50
CA LEU A 14 -13.37 -16.64 -0.11
C LEU A 14 -12.88 -18.11 -0.14
N THR A 15 -12.23 -18.49 -1.24
CA THR A 15 -11.61 -19.80 -1.43
C THR A 15 -10.09 -19.68 -1.50
N LEU A 16 -9.37 -20.79 -1.34
CA LEU A 16 -7.90 -20.82 -1.49
C LEU A 16 -7.45 -20.43 -2.91
N GLU A 17 -8.33 -20.58 -3.90
CA GLU A 17 -8.10 -20.15 -5.29
C GLU A 17 -8.11 -18.62 -5.46
N ALA A 18 -8.67 -17.88 -4.50
CA ALA A 18 -8.62 -16.42 -4.50
C ALA A 18 -7.20 -15.88 -4.26
N LEU A 19 -6.28 -16.72 -3.76
CA LEU A 19 -4.88 -16.35 -3.62
C LEU A 19 -4.14 -16.58 -4.95
N PRO A 20 -3.43 -15.57 -5.47
CA PRO A 20 -2.72 -15.66 -6.75
C PRO A 20 -1.39 -16.43 -6.61
N LEU A 21 -1.45 -17.68 -6.14
CA LEU A 21 -0.28 -18.51 -5.87
C LEU A 21 0.43 -19.00 -7.15
N HIS A 22 -0.23 -18.86 -8.30
CA HIS A 22 0.31 -19.23 -9.61
C HIS A 22 1.19 -18.14 -10.23
N GLU A 23 1.11 -16.89 -9.74
CA GLU A 23 1.87 -15.75 -10.26
C GLU A 23 3.13 -15.51 -9.40
N PRO A 24 4.34 -15.83 -9.89
CA PRO A 24 5.55 -15.78 -9.07
C PRO A 24 5.84 -14.38 -8.52
N ILE A 25 5.55 -13.34 -9.30
CA ILE A 25 5.77 -11.94 -8.91
C ILE A 25 4.91 -11.57 -7.69
N LEU A 26 3.64 -12.01 -7.68
CA LEU A 26 2.71 -11.74 -6.59
C LEU A 26 3.09 -12.53 -5.33
N VAL A 27 3.48 -13.80 -5.48
CA VAL A 27 3.94 -14.63 -4.35
C VAL A 27 5.18 -14.03 -3.69
N VAL A 28 6.18 -13.65 -4.47
CA VAL A 28 7.39 -13.01 -3.94
C VAL A 28 7.05 -11.70 -3.24
N THR A 29 6.20 -10.87 -3.83
CA THR A 29 5.75 -9.61 -3.22
C THR A 29 5.03 -9.86 -1.89
N MET A 30 4.13 -10.84 -1.82
CA MET A 30 3.43 -11.22 -0.60
C MET A 30 4.40 -11.67 0.49
N ILE A 31 5.39 -12.50 0.16
CA ILE A 31 6.40 -12.97 1.11
C ILE A 31 7.21 -11.78 1.65
N VAL A 32 7.71 -10.91 0.77
CA VAL A 32 8.52 -9.75 1.15
C VAL A 32 7.73 -8.81 2.07
N VAL A 33 6.48 -8.51 1.72
CA VAL A 33 5.61 -7.64 2.53
C VAL A 33 5.29 -8.30 3.88
N ALA A 34 4.99 -9.60 3.90
CA ALA A 34 4.73 -10.32 5.14
C ALA A 34 5.95 -10.33 6.07
N LEU A 35 7.14 -10.62 5.54
CA LEU A 35 8.40 -10.58 6.30
C LEU A 35 8.70 -9.17 6.80
N GLY A 36 8.51 -8.15 5.97
CA GLY A 36 8.66 -6.75 6.37
C GLY A 36 7.70 -6.35 7.49
N GLY A 37 6.44 -6.78 7.41
CA GLY A 37 5.43 -6.54 8.44
C GLY A 37 5.77 -7.24 9.76
N VAL A 38 6.21 -8.49 9.72
CA VAL A 38 6.67 -9.24 10.90
C VAL A 38 7.91 -8.59 11.52
N ALA A 39 8.88 -8.18 10.70
CA ALA A 39 10.08 -7.49 11.16
C ALA A 39 9.73 -6.15 11.83
N LEU A 40 8.84 -5.35 11.23
CA LEU A 40 8.37 -4.09 11.80
C LEU A 40 7.65 -4.33 13.14
N LEU A 41 6.71 -5.27 13.19
CA LEU A 41 5.98 -5.60 14.42
C LEU A 41 6.91 -6.13 15.52
N GLY A 42 7.89 -6.96 15.15
CA GLY A 42 8.94 -7.44 16.04
C GLY A 42 9.77 -6.28 16.60
N ALA A 43 10.21 -5.34 15.75
CA ALA A 43 10.96 -4.16 16.16
C ALA A 43 10.15 -3.26 17.11
N LEU A 44 8.89 -2.96 16.77
CA LEU A 44 8.02 -2.14 17.62
C LEU A 44 7.82 -2.75 19.00
N THR A 45 7.69 -4.07 19.06
CA THR A 45 7.51 -4.82 20.31
C THR A 45 8.80 -4.89 21.12
N TYR A 46 9.93 -5.17 20.47
CA TYR A 46 11.25 -5.25 21.11
C TYR A 46 11.66 -3.91 21.73
N PHE A 47 11.49 -2.80 21.00
CA PHE A 47 11.81 -1.46 21.48
C PHE A 47 10.71 -0.83 22.36
N LYS A 48 9.61 -1.56 22.65
CA LYS A 48 8.48 -1.10 23.49
C LYS A 48 7.89 0.24 23.04
N LEU A 49 7.85 0.49 21.74
CA LEU A 49 7.39 1.77 21.17
C LEU A 49 5.87 1.93 21.15
N TRP A 50 5.12 0.86 21.42
CA TRP A 50 3.65 0.86 21.40
C TRP A 50 3.02 1.95 22.27
N GLY A 51 3.51 2.17 23.49
CA GLY A 51 2.98 3.20 24.39
C GLY A 51 3.21 4.62 23.87
N TYR A 52 4.37 4.86 23.24
CA TYR A 52 4.71 6.13 22.61
C TYR A 52 3.88 6.36 21.35
N LEU A 53 3.82 5.39 20.44
CA LEU A 53 3.04 5.49 19.21
C LEU A 53 1.56 5.75 19.50
N TRP A 54 0.99 5.06 20.48
CA TRP A 54 -0.40 5.26 20.86
C TRP A 54 -0.66 6.69 21.34
N LYS A 55 0.10 7.16 22.34
CA LYS A 55 -0.15 8.47 22.98
C LYS A 55 0.24 9.65 22.11
N GLU A 56 1.35 9.54 21.37
CA GLU A 56 1.95 10.68 20.68
C GLU A 56 1.55 10.79 19.21
N TRP A 57 1.18 9.69 18.56
CA TRP A 57 0.95 9.67 17.11
C TRP A 57 -0.45 9.21 16.73
N PHE A 58 -0.87 8.00 17.12
CA PHE A 58 -2.14 7.43 16.66
C PHE A 58 -3.36 8.19 17.17
N THR A 59 -3.32 8.71 18.39
CA THR A 59 -4.43 9.47 18.99
C THR A 59 -4.16 10.97 19.06
N THR A 60 -3.21 11.49 18.29
CA THR A 60 -2.89 12.93 18.31
C THR A 60 -3.98 13.74 17.60
N VAL A 61 -4.24 14.94 18.11
CA VAL A 61 -5.05 15.95 17.42
C VAL A 61 -4.20 17.03 16.73
N ASP A 62 -2.90 17.12 17.05
CA ASP A 62 -1.97 18.10 16.47
C ASP A 62 -1.86 17.95 14.93
N HIS A 63 -2.31 18.98 14.22
CA HIS A 63 -2.29 19.13 12.77
C HIS A 63 -0.92 18.90 12.14
N LYS A 64 0.19 19.22 12.84
CA LYS A 64 1.55 18.97 12.36
C LYS A 64 1.83 17.48 12.33
N LYS A 65 1.50 16.77 13.41
CA LYS A 65 1.73 15.32 13.51
C LYS A 65 0.83 14.56 12.54
N ILE A 66 -0.44 14.98 12.41
CA ILE A 66 -1.35 14.44 11.39
C ILE A 66 -0.79 14.69 9.99
N GLY A 67 -0.35 15.91 9.68
CA GLY A 67 0.29 16.25 8.41
C GLY A 67 1.49 15.36 8.09
N ILE A 68 2.36 15.10 9.07
CA ILE A 68 3.51 14.19 8.94
C ILE A 68 3.05 12.76 8.63
N MET A 69 2.05 12.22 9.32
CA MET A 69 1.55 10.86 9.06
C MET A 69 0.98 10.74 7.63
N TYR A 70 0.27 11.75 7.15
CA TYR A 70 -0.23 11.81 5.78
C TYR A 70 0.91 11.82 4.74
N MET A 71 1.97 12.60 4.99
CA MET A 71 3.14 12.63 4.10
C MET A 71 3.92 11.31 4.10
N ILE A 72 4.07 10.68 5.26
CA ILE A 72 4.71 9.36 5.39
C ILE A 72 3.92 8.31 4.60
N LEU A 73 2.58 8.28 4.73
CA LEU A 73 1.73 7.40 3.94
C LEU A 73 1.94 7.65 2.44
N GLY A 74 1.89 8.91 2.01
CA GLY A 74 2.12 9.30 0.62
C GLY A 74 3.47 8.82 0.08
N LEU A 75 4.54 8.92 0.88
CA LEU A 75 5.87 8.48 0.49
C LEU A 75 5.98 6.95 0.38
N ILE A 76 5.39 6.20 1.32
CA ILE A 76 5.36 4.73 1.26
C ILE A 76 4.59 4.27 0.02
N MET A 77 3.44 4.89 -0.24
CA MET A 77 2.62 4.57 -1.40
C MET A 77 3.26 5.03 -2.71
N PHE A 78 4.09 6.07 -2.68
CA PHE A 78 4.88 6.51 -3.84
C PHE A 78 5.87 5.42 -4.26
N VAL A 79 6.55 4.77 -3.31
CA VAL A 79 7.46 3.65 -3.63
C VAL A 79 6.69 2.50 -4.31
N ARG A 80 5.48 2.17 -3.81
CA ARG A 80 4.63 1.14 -4.43
C ARG A 80 4.19 1.55 -5.84
N GLY A 81 3.62 2.74 -6.01
CA GLY A 81 3.17 3.24 -7.31
C GLY A 81 4.32 3.39 -8.32
N PHE A 82 5.51 3.76 -7.86
CA PHE A 82 6.70 3.84 -8.69
C PHE A 82 7.20 2.46 -9.12
N ALA A 83 7.14 1.45 -8.25
CA ALA A 83 7.43 0.06 -8.63
C ALA A 83 6.50 -0.42 -9.75
N ASP A 84 5.21 -0.12 -9.68
CA ASP A 84 4.25 -0.43 -10.75
C ASP A 84 4.59 0.28 -12.06
N ALA A 85 4.99 1.55 -11.98
CA ALA A 85 5.41 2.32 -13.15
C ALA A 85 6.63 1.69 -13.84
N ILE A 86 7.63 1.28 -13.05
CA ILE A 86 8.80 0.57 -13.57
C ILE A 86 8.37 -0.73 -14.24
N MET A 87 7.50 -1.52 -13.60
CA MET A 87 7.02 -2.77 -14.19
C MET A 87 6.33 -2.56 -15.54
N MET A 88 5.43 -1.57 -15.63
CA MET A 88 4.78 -1.23 -16.89
C MET A 88 5.77 -0.80 -17.97
N ARG A 89 6.79 -0.01 -17.61
CA ARG A 89 7.80 0.46 -18.57
C ARG A 89 8.73 -0.66 -19.03
N ILE A 90 9.13 -1.58 -18.15
CA ILE A 90 9.91 -2.76 -18.53
C ILE A 90 9.09 -3.65 -19.45
N GLN A 91 7.80 -3.87 -19.16
CA GLN A 91 6.93 -4.66 -20.03
C GLN A 91 6.84 -4.05 -21.44
N GLN A 92 6.61 -2.74 -21.54
CA GLN A 92 6.58 -2.04 -22.83
C GLN A 92 7.91 -2.16 -23.60
N ALA A 93 9.05 -2.09 -22.89
CA ALA A 93 10.35 -2.25 -23.50
C ALA A 93 10.62 -3.69 -23.98
N MET A 94 10.20 -4.70 -23.20
CA MET A 94 10.40 -6.11 -23.52
C MET A 94 9.45 -6.63 -24.60
N ALA A 95 8.22 -6.13 -24.65
CA ALA A 95 7.24 -6.49 -25.66
C ALA A 95 7.49 -5.80 -27.02
N PHE A 96 8.44 -4.85 -27.05
CA PHE A 96 8.85 -4.20 -28.29
C PHE A 96 9.36 -5.24 -29.30
N GLY A 97 8.88 -5.16 -30.54
CA GLY A 97 9.26 -6.10 -31.60
C GLY A 97 8.47 -7.40 -31.63
N GLY A 98 7.31 -7.49 -30.95
CA GLY A 98 6.38 -8.62 -31.06
C GLY A 98 6.59 -9.75 -30.04
N SER A 99 7.45 -9.52 -29.05
CA SER A 99 7.59 -10.40 -27.88
C SER A 99 6.38 -10.25 -26.95
N GLU A 100 5.98 -11.32 -26.27
CA GLU A 100 4.88 -11.28 -25.28
C GLU A 100 5.27 -10.53 -23.99
N GLY A 101 6.56 -10.32 -23.73
CA GLY A 101 7.07 -9.75 -22.49
C GLY A 101 6.96 -10.71 -21.30
N TYR A 102 6.85 -10.17 -20.08
CA TYR A 102 6.76 -10.96 -18.84
C TYR A 102 5.45 -10.77 -18.08
N LEU A 103 4.66 -9.75 -18.42
CA LEU A 103 3.31 -9.53 -17.88
C LEU A 103 2.27 -9.92 -18.92
N ASN A 104 1.36 -10.82 -18.56
CA ASN A 104 0.17 -11.07 -19.37
C ASN A 104 -0.78 -9.85 -19.35
N ALA A 105 -1.70 -9.78 -20.31
CA ALA A 105 -2.60 -8.63 -20.45
C ALA A 105 -3.44 -8.36 -19.18
N HIS A 106 -3.96 -9.43 -18.57
CA HIS A 106 -4.80 -9.32 -17.37
C HIS A 106 -4.03 -8.73 -16.18
N HIS A 107 -2.79 -9.17 -15.95
CA HIS A 107 -1.94 -8.67 -14.87
C HIS A 107 -1.44 -7.25 -15.16
N TYR A 108 -1.12 -6.94 -16.42
CA TYR A 108 -0.75 -5.58 -16.82
C TYR A 108 -1.89 -4.58 -16.54
N ASP A 109 -3.13 -4.92 -16.90
CA ASP A 109 -4.30 -4.05 -16.70
C ASP A 109 -4.59 -3.83 -15.20
N GLN A 110 -4.39 -4.87 -14.37
CA GLN A 110 -4.47 -4.75 -12.91
C GLN A 110 -3.41 -3.79 -12.35
N ILE A 111 -2.15 -3.92 -12.80
CA ILE A 111 -1.04 -3.06 -12.37
C ILE A 111 -1.31 -1.61 -12.80
N PHE A 112 -1.72 -1.38 -14.04
CA PHE A 112 -2.03 -0.04 -14.57
C PHE A 112 -3.15 0.64 -13.79
N THR A 113 -4.24 -0.10 -13.54
CA THR A 113 -5.39 0.41 -12.78
C THR A 113 -4.97 0.74 -11.34
N ALA A 114 -4.25 -0.17 -10.68
CA ALA A 114 -3.81 0.04 -9.31
C ALA A 114 -2.78 1.18 -9.19
N HIS A 115 -1.86 1.31 -10.15
CA HIS A 115 -0.92 2.42 -10.23
C HIS A 115 -1.66 3.76 -10.27
N GLY A 116 -2.63 3.92 -11.16
CA GLY A 116 -3.42 5.15 -11.28
C GLY A 116 -4.16 5.49 -9.99
N VAL A 117 -4.84 4.50 -9.39
CA VAL A 117 -5.55 4.67 -8.11
C VAL A 117 -4.58 5.12 -7.02
N ILE A 118 -3.40 4.52 -6.94
CA ILE A 118 -2.44 4.83 -5.87
C ILE A 118 -1.80 6.18 -6.05
N MET A 119 -1.35 6.52 -7.26
CA MET A 119 -0.69 7.79 -7.51
C MET A 119 -1.63 8.98 -7.23
N ILE A 120 -2.92 8.85 -7.53
CA ILE A 120 -3.88 9.93 -7.29
C ILE A 120 -4.38 9.92 -5.84
N PHE A 121 -4.97 8.82 -5.38
CA PHE A 121 -5.68 8.79 -4.10
C PHE A 121 -4.78 8.56 -2.89
N PHE A 122 -3.64 7.90 -3.08
CA PHE A 122 -2.78 7.48 -1.97
C PHE A 122 -1.41 8.15 -1.96
N VAL A 123 -1.03 8.85 -3.04
CA VAL A 123 0.19 9.66 -3.13
C VAL A 123 -0.15 11.14 -3.21
N ALA A 124 -0.80 11.58 -4.30
CA ALA A 124 -1.07 12.99 -4.53
C ALA A 124 -1.98 13.58 -3.45
N MET A 125 -3.13 12.95 -3.20
CA MET A 125 -4.08 13.44 -2.18
C MET A 125 -3.42 13.50 -0.80
N PRO A 126 -2.78 12.44 -0.25
CA PRO A 126 -2.20 12.52 1.09
C PRO A 126 -1.01 13.45 1.21
N LEU A 127 -0.16 13.56 0.18
CA LEU A 127 0.97 14.51 0.21
C LEU A 127 0.45 15.96 0.23
N VAL A 128 -0.51 16.29 -0.63
CA VAL A 128 -1.08 17.63 -0.70
C VAL A 128 -1.83 17.96 0.58
N THR A 129 -2.71 17.07 1.07
CA THR A 129 -3.43 17.30 2.34
C THR A 129 -2.50 17.29 3.54
N GLY A 130 -1.44 16.49 3.54
CA GLY A 130 -0.44 16.45 4.60
C GLY A 130 0.35 17.75 4.71
N ILE A 131 0.79 18.29 3.56
CA ILE A 131 1.45 19.60 3.49
C ILE A 131 0.49 20.71 3.94
N MET A 132 -0.77 20.69 3.47
CA MET A 132 -1.77 21.69 3.87
C MET A 132 -2.03 21.63 5.38
N ASN A 133 -2.24 20.45 5.95
CA ASN A 133 -2.43 20.28 7.40
C ASN A 133 -1.24 20.83 8.19
N TYR A 134 -0.01 20.59 7.72
CA TYR A 134 1.18 21.09 8.43
C TYR A 134 1.35 22.61 8.30
N VAL A 135 1.25 23.14 7.07
CA VAL A 135 1.73 24.48 6.74
C VAL A 135 0.64 25.55 6.89
N VAL A 136 -0.63 25.27 6.53
CA VAL A 136 -1.68 26.29 6.45
C VAL A 136 -1.95 26.95 7.81
N PRO A 137 -2.14 26.22 8.94
CA PRO A 137 -2.37 26.86 10.22
C PRO A 137 -1.20 27.74 10.67
N LEU A 138 0.04 27.35 10.34
CA LEU A 138 1.25 28.12 10.62
C LEU A 138 1.32 29.40 9.80
N GLN A 139 0.89 29.38 8.54
CA GLN A 139 0.85 30.56 7.66
C GLN A 139 -0.15 31.61 8.13
N ILE A 140 -1.31 31.18 8.65
CA ILE A 140 -2.35 32.08 9.14
C ILE A 140 -2.19 32.44 10.63
N GLY A 141 -1.17 31.90 11.30
CA GLY A 141 -0.92 32.13 12.72
C GLY A 141 -2.02 31.61 13.66
N ALA A 142 -2.84 30.67 13.19
CA ALA A 142 -3.88 30.05 13.99
C ALA A 142 -3.28 28.99 14.92
N ARG A 143 -3.83 28.90 16.14
CA ARG A 143 -3.62 27.73 16.99
C ARG A 143 -4.57 26.63 16.53
N ASP A 144 -4.05 25.42 16.52
CA ASP A 144 -4.81 24.20 16.37
C ASP A 144 -5.48 23.80 17.69
#